data_AF-A0A3C0SUA4-F1
#
_entry.id   AF-A0A3C0SUA4-F1
#
_cell.length_a   1.000
_cell.length_b   1.000
_cell.length_c   1.000
_cell.angle_alpha   90.00
_cell.angle_beta   90.00
_cell.angle_gamma   90.00
#
_symmetry.space_group_name_H-M   'P 1'
#
loop_
_entity.id
_entity.type
_entity.pdbx_description
1 polymer ?
#
loop_
_entity_poly.entity_id
_entity_poly.type
_entity_poly.pdbx_seq_one_letter_code
_entity_poly.pdbx_strand_id
1 'polypeptide(L)'
;MLLVTILWISFIFYMSSKPSEESSKSSSRIVDMVLNTFNLDESKEEVLTVIVRKGAHFTEYLILSGLVTATYGAFTDKRNHSFILLMCILVALSDEFLQSFIMGRSSEVKDVLIDFSGALTFFLANYITTHIKIVKRG
;
A
#
# COMPACT_ATOMS: atom_id res chain seq x y z
N MET A 1 -4.22 18.69 -1.08
CA MET A 1 -3.85 17.31 -1.50
C MET A 1 -2.43 16.98 -1.05
N LEU A 2 -1.43 17.83 -1.34
CA LEU A 2 -0.05 17.60 -0.90
C LEU A 2 0.10 17.26 0.59
N LEU A 3 -0.51 18.04 1.48
CA LEU A 3 -0.45 17.77 2.93
C LEU A 3 -0.98 16.38 3.29
N VAL A 4 -2.08 15.95 2.67
CA VAL A 4 -2.67 14.62 2.89
C VAL A 4 -1.74 13.53 2.38
N THR A 5 -1.08 13.73 1.23
CA THR A 5 -0.07 12.80 0.71
C THR A 5 1.10 12.66 1.68
N ILE A 6 1.61 13.77 2.22
CA ILE A 6 2.72 13.74 3.19
C ILE A 6 2.30 13.00 4.46
N LEU A 7 1.12 13.32 5.01
CA LEU A 7 0.59 12.63 6.19
C LEU A 7 0.43 11.13 5.95
N TRP A 8 0.00 10.73 4.76
CA TRP A 8 -0.14 9.31 4.39
C TRP A 8 1.22 8.61 4.29
N ILE A 9 2.22 9.25 3.70
CA ILE A 9 3.59 8.70 3.66
C ILE A 9 4.16 8.56 5.09
N SER A 10 3.96 9.58 5.94
CA SER A 10 4.36 9.50 7.35
C SER A 10 3.63 8.38 8.09
N PHE A 11 2.37 8.14 7.78
CA PHE A 11 1.59 7.03 8.34
C PHE A 11 2.16 5.66 7.93
N ILE A 12 2.49 5.47 6.65
CA ILE A 12 3.13 4.24 6.15
C ILE A 12 4.42 3.97 6.92
N PHE A 13 5.34 4.95 6.96
CA PHE A 13 6.62 4.79 7.67
C PHE A 13 6.44 4.57 9.17
N TYR A 14 5.44 5.20 9.79
CA TYR A 14 5.12 4.96 11.20
C TYR A 14 4.66 3.52 11.42
N MET A 15 3.77 2.98 10.57
CA MET A 15 3.34 1.58 10.67
C MET A 15 4.48 0.60 10.43
N SER A 16 5.35 0.90 9.47
CA SER A 16 6.52 0.10 9.16
C SER A 16 7.59 0.15 10.24
N SER A 17 7.72 1.26 10.97
CA SER A 17 8.64 1.40 12.11
C SER A 17 8.30 0.53 13.32
N LYS A 18 7.12 -0.09 13.35
CA LYS A 18 6.71 -0.94 14.46
C LYS A 18 7.42 -2.31 14.42
N PRO A 19 7.94 -2.78 15.58
CA PRO A 19 8.49 -4.13 15.71
C PRO A 19 7.53 -5.20 15.16
N SER A 20 8.08 -6.31 14.67
CA SER A 20 7.28 -7.38 14.08
C SER A 20 6.22 -7.92 15.05
N GLU A 21 6.52 -8.00 16.34
CA GLU A 21 5.57 -8.43 17.37
C GLU A 21 4.35 -7.50 17.50
N GLU A 22 4.57 -6.18 17.52
CA GLU A 22 3.46 -5.19 17.58
C GLU A 22 2.64 -5.15 16.28
N SER A 23 3.31 -5.31 15.14
CA SER A 23 2.63 -5.36 13.84
C SER A 23 1.80 -6.64 13.68
N SER A 24 2.34 -7.78 14.13
CA SER A 24 1.61 -9.05 14.19
C SER A 24 0.41 -8.94 15.12
N LYS A 25 0.54 -8.29 16.28
CA LYS A 25 -0.60 -8.06 17.19
C LYS A 25 -1.70 -7.17 16.60
N SER A 26 -1.32 -6.18 15.78
CA SER A 26 -2.29 -5.33 15.08
C SER A 26 -3.04 -6.14 14.02
N SER A 27 -2.34 -7.03 13.33
CA SER A 27 -2.90 -7.93 12.32
C SER A 27 -3.77 -9.04 12.97
N SER A 28 -3.33 -9.60 14.10
CA SER A 28 -4.00 -10.71 14.79
C SER A 28 -5.41 -10.33 15.22
N ARG A 29 -5.64 -9.09 15.67
CA ARG A 29 -7.01 -8.60 15.98
C ARG A 29 -7.98 -8.73 14.80
N ILE A 30 -7.51 -8.43 13.59
CA ILE A 30 -8.32 -8.57 12.37
C ILE A 30 -8.48 -10.05 12.04
N VAL A 31 -7.43 -10.86 12.19
CA VAL A 31 -7.46 -12.31 11.99
C VAL A 31 -8.45 -12.98 12.94
N ASP A 32 -8.41 -12.68 14.24
CA ASP A 32 -9.32 -13.20 15.26
C ASP A 32 -10.78 -12.88 14.92
N MET A 33 -11.04 -11.67 14.43
CA MET A 33 -12.38 -11.29 13.96
C MET A 33 -12.82 -12.14 12.78
N VAL A 34 -11.94 -12.40 11.82
CA VAL A 34 -12.23 -13.25 10.65
C VAL A 34 -12.42 -14.71 11.05
N LEU A 35 -11.55 -15.27 11.90
CA LEU A 35 -11.65 -16.65 12.39
C LEU A 35 -12.98 -16.88 13.11
N ASN A 36 -13.36 -15.97 14.02
CA ASN A 36 -14.62 -16.05 14.76
C ASN A 36 -15.86 -15.85 13.89
N THR A 37 -15.81 -14.93 12.92
CA THR A 37 -16.97 -14.65 12.04
C THR A 37 -17.26 -15.82 11.10
N PHE A 38 -16.22 -16.49 10.60
CA PHE A 38 -16.34 -17.59 9.64
C PHE A 38 -16.16 -18.98 10.27
N ASN A 39 -16.01 -19.04 11.60
CA ASN A 39 -15.81 -20.26 12.39
C ASN A 39 -14.68 -21.15 11.81
N LEU A 40 -13.57 -20.50 11.45
CA LEU A 40 -12.40 -21.13 10.85
C LEU A 40 -11.46 -21.68 11.93
N ASP A 41 -10.75 -22.74 11.58
CA ASP A 41 -9.74 -23.36 12.45
C ASP A 41 -8.55 -22.41 12.71
N GLU A 42 -8.07 -22.43 13.96
CA GLU A 42 -6.89 -21.68 14.44
C GLU A 42 -5.63 -22.06 13.66
N SER A 43 -5.58 -23.27 13.08
CA SER A 43 -4.49 -23.68 12.18
C SER A 43 -4.25 -22.74 10.99
N LYS A 44 -5.22 -21.87 10.66
CA LYS A 44 -5.09 -20.87 9.59
C LYS A 44 -4.59 -19.49 10.05
N GLU A 45 -4.43 -19.26 11.35
CA GLU A 45 -4.10 -17.95 11.93
C GLU A 45 -2.82 -17.34 11.31
N GLU A 46 -1.76 -18.13 11.19
CA GLU A 46 -0.49 -17.67 10.62
C GLU A 46 -0.65 -17.21 9.16
N VAL A 47 -1.34 -18.02 8.35
CA VAL A 47 -1.60 -17.73 6.94
C VAL A 47 -2.47 -16.47 6.80
N LEU A 48 -3.52 -16.36 7.61
CA LEU A 48 -4.39 -15.17 7.63
C LEU A 48 -3.63 -13.93 8.08
N THR A 49 -2.73 -14.04 9.06
CA THR A 49 -1.90 -12.92 9.53
C THR A 49 -1.03 -12.39 8.40
N VAL A 50 -0.38 -13.29 7.65
CA VAL A 50 0.43 -12.90 6.49
C VAL A 50 -0.44 -12.25 5.41
N ILE A 51 -1.62 -12.80 5.10
CA ILE A 51 -2.54 -12.25 4.10
C ILE A 51 -3.04 -10.86 4.52
N VAL A 52 -3.51 -10.70 5.75
CA VAL A 52 -4.01 -9.42 6.28
C VAL A 52 -2.91 -8.37 6.25
N ARG A 53 -1.70 -8.72 6.71
CA ARG A 53 -0.56 -7.80 6.72
C ARG A 53 -0.17 -7.37 5.31
N LYS A 54 -0.02 -8.33 4.37
CA LYS A 54 0.31 -8.02 2.96
C LYS A 54 -0.80 -7.26 2.25
N GLY A 55 -2.06 -7.56 2.58
CA GLY A 55 -3.23 -6.83 2.07
C GLY A 55 -3.31 -5.39 2.59
N ALA A 56 -2.90 -5.15 3.84
CA ALA A 56 -2.82 -3.81 4.41
C ALA A 56 -1.80 -2.96 3.64
N HIS A 57 -0.57 -3.46 3.46
CA HIS A 57 0.46 -2.75 2.69
C HIS A 57 0.01 -2.51 1.24
N PHE A 58 -0.51 -3.52 0.56
CA PHE A 58 -1.10 -3.35 -0.77
C PHE A 58 -2.11 -2.19 -0.83
N THR A 59 -2.99 -2.10 0.19
CA THR A 59 -4.02 -1.04 0.28
C THR A 59 -3.41 0.33 0.57
N GLU A 60 -2.38 0.40 1.42
CA GLU A 60 -1.64 1.64 1.71
C GLU A 60 -1.04 2.25 0.45
N TYR A 61 -0.40 1.43 -0.39
CA TYR A 61 0.20 1.87 -1.65
C TYR A 61 -0.82 2.14 -2.76
N LEU A 62 -1.96 1.44 -2.77
CA LEU A 62 -3.10 1.77 -3.62
C LEU A 62 -3.61 3.18 -3.34
N ILE A 63 -3.80 3.52 -2.05
CA ILE A 63 -4.22 4.86 -1.62
C ILE A 63 -3.13 5.90 -1.94
N LEU A 64 -1.86 5.58 -1.68
CA LEU A 64 -0.72 6.45 -1.98
C LEU A 64 -0.69 6.85 -3.46
N SER A 65 -0.84 5.89 -4.37
CA SER A 65 -0.88 6.15 -5.83
C SER A 65 -1.99 7.12 -6.22
N GLY A 66 -3.16 7.01 -5.59
CA GLY A 66 -4.26 7.97 -5.77
C GLY A 66 -3.96 9.36 -5.23
N LEU A 67 -3.36 9.45 -4.04
CA LEU A 67 -2.97 10.71 -3.43
C LEU A 67 -1.86 11.42 -4.23
N VAL A 68 -0.86 10.68 -4.72
CA VAL A 68 0.20 11.22 -5.58
C VAL A 68 -0.38 11.69 -6.90
N THR A 69 -1.30 10.93 -7.51
CA THR A 69 -2.01 11.33 -8.74
C THR A 69 -2.80 12.64 -8.54
N ALA A 70 -3.57 12.73 -7.45
CA ALA A 70 -4.37 13.91 -7.13
C ALA A 70 -3.50 15.13 -6.79
N THR A 71 -2.41 14.92 -6.05
CA THR A 71 -1.45 15.98 -5.72
C THR A 71 -0.74 16.49 -6.96
N TYR A 72 -0.26 15.59 -7.82
CA TYR A 72 0.41 15.98 -9.06
C TYR A 72 -0.52 16.77 -9.99
N GLY A 73 -1.75 16.29 -10.18
CA GLY A 73 -2.77 16.98 -10.99
C GLY A 73 -3.21 18.34 -10.44
N ALA A 74 -2.97 18.62 -9.15
CA ALA A 74 -3.24 19.95 -8.57
C ALA A 74 -2.14 20.97 -8.90
N PHE A 75 -0.94 20.52 -9.28
CA PHE A 75 0.21 21.39 -9.61
C PHE A 75 0.48 21.48 -11.12
N THR A 76 -0.05 20.56 -11.93
CA THR A 76 0.16 20.55 -13.38
C THR A 76 -1.05 19.99 -14.12
N ASP A 77 -1.35 20.57 -15.29
CA ASP A 77 -2.39 20.11 -16.20
C ASP A 77 -2.00 18.86 -16.99
N LYS A 78 -0.70 18.50 -17.00
CA LYS A 78 -0.20 17.32 -17.71
C LYS A 78 -0.09 16.14 -16.75
N ARG A 79 -0.70 15.01 -17.12
CA ARG A 79 -0.52 13.74 -16.38
C ARG A 79 0.82 13.11 -16.77
N ASN A 80 1.74 13.01 -15.82
CA ASN A 80 3.01 12.30 -15.98
C ASN A 80 2.95 10.99 -15.19
N HIS A 81 2.56 9.92 -15.89
CA HIS A 81 2.38 8.60 -15.30
C HIS A 81 3.70 8.01 -14.77
N SER A 82 4.81 8.26 -15.47
CA SER A 82 6.13 7.80 -15.05
C SER A 82 6.55 8.43 -13.73
N PHE A 83 6.25 9.71 -13.51
CA PHE A 83 6.55 10.38 -12.25
C PHE A 83 5.74 9.82 -11.08
N ILE A 84 4.44 9.55 -11.27
CA ILE A 84 3.57 8.97 -10.24
C ILE A 84 4.08 7.60 -9.80
N LEU A 85 4.38 6.72 -10.78
CA LEU A 85 4.90 5.38 -10.50
C LEU A 85 6.29 5.43 -9.87
N LEU A 86 7.16 6.34 -10.32
CA LEU A 86 8.48 6.56 -9.73
C LEU A 86 8.37 6.95 -8.24
N MET A 87 7.45 7.85 -7.90
CA MET A 87 7.23 8.23 -6.51
C MET A 87 6.74 7.05 -5.65
N CYS A 88 5.83 6.23 -6.18
CA CYS A 88 5.32 5.07 -5.45
C CYS A 88 6.42 4.02 -5.19
N ILE A 89 7.25 3.71 -6.20
CA ILE A 89 8.35 2.75 -6.01
C ILE A 89 9.43 3.29 -5.07
N LEU A 90 9.72 4.59 -5.09
CA LEU A 90 10.69 5.19 -4.16
C LEU A 90 10.21 5.12 -2.71
N VAL A 91 8.91 5.34 -2.47
CA VAL A 91 8.33 5.17 -1.13
C VAL A 91 8.39 3.70 -0.71
N ALA A 92 8.07 2.75 -1.60
CA ALA A 92 8.16 1.31 -1.32
C ALA A 92 9.58 0.86 -0.96
N LEU A 93 10.57 1.33 -1.72
CA LEU A 93 11.98 1.06 -1.43
C LEU A 93 12.44 1.70 -0.13
N SER A 94 11.97 2.91 0.18
CA SER A 94 12.31 3.61 1.43
C SER A 94 11.69 2.91 2.64
N ASP A 95 10.48 2.41 2.49
CA ASP A 95 9.77 1.68 3.54
C ASP A 95 10.46 0.37 3.87
N GLU A 96 10.79 -0.41 2.83
CA GLU A 96 11.54 -1.67 2.97
C GLU A 96 12.92 -1.45 3.60
N PHE A 97 13.61 -0.38 3.17
CA PHE A 97 14.88 0.02 3.74
C PHE A 97 14.72 0.37 5.24
N LEU A 98 13.68 1.11 5.62
CA LEU A 98 13.40 1.40 7.03
C LEU A 98 13.12 0.11 7.83
N GLN A 99 12.33 -0.80 7.28
CA GLN A 99 12.01 -2.08 7.92
C GLN A 99 13.26 -2.96 8.13
N SER A 100 14.25 -2.87 7.25
CA SER A 100 15.51 -3.63 7.37
C SER A 100 16.31 -3.33 8.64
N PHE A 101 16.08 -2.17 9.26
CA PHE A 101 16.72 -1.79 10.54
C PHE A 101 15.94 -2.25 11.77
N ILE A 102 14.79 -2.90 11.60
CA ILE A 102 13.89 -3.29 12.68
C ILE A 102 14.11 -4.75 13.03
N MET A 103 14.35 -5.01 14.31
CA MET A 103 14.58 -6.37 14.79
C MET A 103 13.37 -7.27 14.54
N GLY A 104 13.61 -8.45 13.97
CA GLY A 104 12.57 -9.43 13.68
C GLY A 104 11.76 -9.17 12.40
N ARG A 105 12.18 -8.23 11.55
CA ARG A 105 11.69 -8.08 10.18
C ARG A 105 12.68 -8.71 9.20
N SER A 106 12.17 -9.48 8.25
CA SER A 106 12.94 -9.92 7.08
C SER A 106 12.69 -8.90 5.99
N SER A 107 13.74 -8.37 5.38
CA SER A 107 13.59 -7.56 4.19
C SER A 107 13.64 -8.41 2.93
N GLU A 108 12.56 -8.37 2.15
CA GLU A 108 12.42 -9.14 0.92
C GLU A 108 12.01 -8.25 -0.24
N VAL A 109 12.65 -8.46 -1.40
CA VAL A 109 12.24 -7.83 -2.67
C VAL A 109 10.76 -8.12 -2.99
N LYS A 110 10.22 -9.23 -2.50
CA LYS A 110 8.81 -9.58 -2.66
C LYS A 110 7.87 -8.59 -1.99
N ASP A 111 8.25 -8.00 -0.87
CA ASP A 111 7.38 -7.07 -0.14
C ASP A 111 7.29 -5.74 -0.89
N VAL A 112 8.40 -5.22 -1.41
CA VAL A 112 8.41 -4.09 -2.35
C VAL A 112 7.53 -4.34 -3.58
N LEU A 113 7.54 -5.56 -4.13
CA LEU A 113 6.70 -5.91 -5.28
C LEU A 113 5.22 -5.93 -4.93
N ILE A 114 4.84 -6.42 -3.74
CA ILE A 114 3.45 -6.41 -3.26
C ILE A 114 2.97 -4.98 -3.10
N ASP A 115 3.77 -4.14 -2.44
CA ASP A 115 3.48 -2.73 -2.20
C ASP A 115 3.31 -1.98 -3.53
N PHE A 116 4.29 -2.13 -4.43
CA PHE A 116 4.22 -1.53 -5.75
C PHE A 116 3.05 -2.05 -6.58
N SER A 117 2.65 -3.32 -6.42
CA SER A 117 1.48 -3.86 -7.11
C SER A 117 0.19 -3.14 -6.72
N GLY A 118 0.04 -2.73 -5.46
CA GLY A 118 -1.09 -1.90 -5.01
C GLY A 118 -1.14 -0.55 -5.70
N ALA A 119 0.01 0.12 -5.79
CA ALA A 119 0.14 1.37 -6.52
C ALA A 119 -0.18 1.22 -8.01
N LEU A 120 0.26 0.12 -8.63
CA LEU A 120 0.00 -0.20 -10.03
C LEU A 120 -1.48 -0.50 -10.29
N THR A 121 -2.16 -1.19 -9.37
CA THR A 121 -3.60 -1.47 -9.49
C THR A 121 -4.41 -0.18 -9.55
N PHE A 122 -4.16 0.79 -8.65
CA PHE A 122 -4.81 2.10 -8.73
C PHE A 122 -4.51 2.79 -10.06
N PHE A 123 -3.24 2.80 -10.46
CA PHE A 123 -2.79 3.46 -11.68
C PHE A 123 -3.53 2.93 -12.92
N LEU A 124 -3.59 1.60 -13.08
CA LEU A 124 -4.30 0.96 -14.20
C LEU A 124 -5.80 1.27 -14.18
N ALA A 125 -6.44 1.20 -13.01
CA ALA A 125 -7.86 1.53 -12.87
C ALA A 125 -8.14 3.00 -13.26
N ASN A 126 -7.28 3.93 -12.85
CA ASN A 126 -7.39 5.35 -13.19
C ASN A 126 -7.17 5.59 -14.70
N TYR A 127 -6.16 4.94 -15.27
CA TYR A 127 -5.83 5.01 -16.69
C TYR A 127 -7.02 4.55 -17.55
N ILE A 128 -7.55 3.35 -17.27
CA ILE A 128 -8.70 2.79 -17.99
C ILE A 128 -9.92 3.72 -17.91
N THR A 129 -10.24 4.19 -16.70
CA THR A 129 -11.39 5.09 -16.48
C THR A 129 -11.27 6.38 -17.28
N THR A 130 -10.05 6.92 -17.38
CA THR A 130 -9.80 8.17 -18.12
C THR A 130 -9.92 7.94 -19.63
N HIS A 131 -9.37 6.85 -20.15
CA HIS A 131 -9.47 6.50 -21.57
C HIS A 131 -10.92 6.20 -22.01
N ILE A 132 -11.70 5.48 -21.19
CA ILE A 132 -13.13 5.24 -21.49
C ILE A 132 -13.91 6.56 -21.55
N LYS A 133 -13.62 7.52 -20.65
CA LYS A 133 -14.28 8.83 -20.65
C LYS A 133 -13.93 9.68 -21.88
N ILE A 134 -12.71 9.55 -22.40
CA ILE A 134 -12.28 10.25 -23.62
C ILE A 134 -13.03 9.69 -24.84
N VAL A 135 -13.10 8.36 -24.97
CA VAL A 135 -13.78 7.70 -26.11
C VAL A 135 -15.29 8.02 -26.14
N LYS A 136 -15.95 8.16 -24.98
CA LYS A 136 -17.38 8.52 -24.92
C LYS A 136 -17.68 10.00 -25.20
N ARG A 137 -16.66 10.86 -25.27
CA ARG A 137 -16.83 12.32 -25.47
C ARG A 137 -16.48 12.79 -26.89
N GLY A 138 -15.87 11.94 -27.72
CA GLY A 138 -15.65 12.17 -29.15
C GLY A 138 -16.74 11.53 -29.98
#